data_AF-A0A1B1B0G2-F1
#
_entry.id   AF-A0A1B1B0G2-F1
#
_cell.length_a   1.000
_cell.length_b   1.000
_cell.length_c   1.000
_cell.angle_alpha   90.00
_cell.angle_beta   90.00
_cell.angle_gamma   90.00
#
_symmetry.space_group_name_H-M   'P 1'
#
loop_
_entity.id
_entity.type
_entity.pdbx_description
1 polymer ?
#
loop_
_entity_poly.entity_id
_entity_poly.type
_entity_poly.pdbx_seq_one_letter_code
_entity_poly.pdbx_strand_id
1 'polypeptide(L)'
;MAGRARATSSDTGEAGAGREAEGPLARGLAVLEAVARSAEAVRAADLARTTGLARSAVDRLAATAIHLGYLRAAGRELEAAPRLMEFGNAYLRASGLPEAAQPHLDALARTLDESVSLIATDGCDMRIVARAIPPERVIPLGFRVGDLLPADRCAAGAVLAGVWAPEQRAAWRAHRAADPLDDGYPALPPRAARPGQADEAEFAAWISEAHAQGWALDDQIAAPGLVALSVPVPGPDGSPRYALSVLAHTSRWSAQALRDHGLAHLTRTAREMGDALAAERPAAQGPAPSAYTDAKTELGPLFLQALARGLAVLTALGGARGGLTLNDAAQAAGLSYQSTRRNLLTLLRLGYVEQRGRHYLPAPRTLGLGYASLSGLGLADIARPHLAALAGRVQESASVAVLDQAEVRYLARSATQQVTSVAIHPGVRLPAYATSMGRVLLADLPRAEQERLLALLPPRPLTPFTRTSHRELLGVFEQVRQGGYAQVEQELETGLRSMAVPLHDARGRAVAAVNLAMHAGPETPEQSHERLLPPLLSAAGAIEADLAAVFAFSPVRSD
;
A
#
# COMPACT_ATOMS: atom_id res chain seq x y z
N MET A 1 -57.22 -14.89 22.55
CA MET A 1 -56.78 -13.48 22.52
C MET A 1 -55.72 -13.27 23.60
N ALA A 2 -54.45 -13.11 23.20
CA ALA A 2 -53.39 -12.58 24.04
C ALA A 2 -52.29 -12.07 23.10
N GLY A 3 -52.05 -10.75 23.12
CA GLY A 3 -51.17 -10.04 22.19
C GLY A 3 -49.70 -10.15 22.54
N ARG A 4 -48.86 -10.35 21.51
CA ARG A 4 -47.41 -10.20 21.56
C ARG A 4 -47.04 -8.72 21.43
N ALA A 5 -46.29 -8.19 22.39
CA ALA A 5 -45.67 -6.88 22.31
C ALA A 5 -44.47 -6.91 21.35
N ARG A 6 -44.44 -5.99 20.38
CA ARG A 6 -43.30 -5.70 19.49
C ARG A 6 -42.27 -4.88 20.25
N ALA A 7 -41.02 -5.34 20.26
CA ALA A 7 -39.87 -4.50 20.59
C ALA A 7 -39.58 -3.57 19.40
N THR A 8 -39.48 -2.27 19.67
CA THR A 8 -39.29 -1.19 18.70
C THR A 8 -37.82 -1.05 18.27
N SER A 9 -37.63 -0.99 16.95
CA SER A 9 -36.39 -0.76 16.22
C SER A 9 -36.06 0.74 16.11
N SER A 10 -35.52 1.36 17.18
CA SER A 10 -35.22 2.80 17.18
C SER A 10 -33.74 3.17 17.28
N ASP A 11 -32.83 2.22 17.53
CA ASP A 11 -31.43 2.56 17.90
C ASP A 11 -30.44 2.62 16.71
N THR A 12 -30.81 2.07 15.55
CA THR A 12 -29.97 2.14 14.33
C THR A 12 -30.18 3.43 13.52
N GLY A 13 -31.19 4.25 13.86
CA GLY A 13 -31.55 5.46 13.11
C GLY A 13 -30.72 6.70 13.45
N GLU A 14 -30.32 6.87 14.70
CA GLU A 14 -29.60 8.07 15.16
C GLU A 14 -28.12 8.08 14.72
N ALA A 15 -27.46 6.93 14.70
CA ALA A 15 -26.09 6.81 14.19
C ALA A 15 -25.98 7.05 12.66
N GLY A 16 -27.03 6.69 11.90
CA GLY A 16 -27.11 6.96 10.46
C GLY A 16 -27.36 8.44 10.15
N ALA A 17 -28.23 9.10 10.92
CA ALA A 17 -28.55 10.52 10.74
C ALA A 17 -27.36 11.45 11.05
N GLY A 18 -26.53 11.11 12.04
CA GLY A 18 -25.31 11.86 12.37
C GLY A 18 -24.24 11.84 11.25
N ARG A 19 -24.13 10.73 10.50
CA ARG A 19 -23.21 10.59 9.36
C ARG A 19 -23.76 11.14 8.04
N GLU A 20 -25.08 11.18 7.85
CA GLU A 20 -25.69 11.86 6.70
C GLU A 20 -25.44 13.38 6.69
N ALA A 21 -25.23 13.98 7.87
CA ALA A 21 -24.84 15.38 8.02
C ALA A 21 -23.39 15.67 7.55
N GLU A 22 -22.58 14.64 7.30
CA GLU A 22 -21.19 14.80 6.87
C GLU A 22 -21.06 14.95 5.34
N GLY A 23 -20.20 15.88 4.92
CA GLY A 23 -19.96 16.15 3.50
C GLY A 23 -19.43 14.93 2.72
N PRO A 24 -19.47 14.94 1.36
CA PRO A 24 -19.08 13.79 0.54
C PRO A 24 -17.66 13.26 0.79
N LEU A 25 -16.72 14.13 1.21
CA LEU A 25 -15.35 13.73 1.55
C LEU A 25 -15.31 12.78 2.75
N ALA A 26 -16.00 13.12 3.84
CA ALA A 26 -16.04 12.29 5.06
C ALA A 26 -16.65 10.92 4.77
N ARG A 27 -17.79 10.91 4.05
CA ARG A 27 -18.46 9.67 3.65
C ARG A 27 -17.61 8.83 2.70
N GLY A 28 -16.87 9.44 1.78
CA GLY A 28 -15.96 8.74 0.89
C GLY A 28 -14.80 8.09 1.63
N LEU A 29 -14.17 8.80 2.57
CA LEU A 29 -13.12 8.24 3.42
C LEU A 29 -13.65 7.07 4.26
N ALA A 30 -14.86 7.16 4.81
CA ALA A 30 -15.48 6.05 5.53
C ALA A 30 -15.71 4.81 4.64
N VAL A 31 -16.13 4.99 3.38
CA VAL A 31 -16.25 3.89 2.41
C VAL A 31 -14.88 3.29 2.06
N LEU A 32 -13.86 4.13 1.84
CA LEU A 32 -12.51 3.67 1.55
C LEU A 32 -11.91 2.89 2.73
N GLU A 33 -12.06 3.38 3.97
CA GLU A 33 -11.65 2.64 5.17
C GLU A 33 -12.38 1.29 5.27
N ALA A 34 -13.70 1.26 5.02
CA ALA A 34 -14.48 0.02 5.12
C ALA A 34 -14.04 -1.03 4.09
N VAL A 35 -13.74 -0.63 2.85
CA VAL A 35 -13.17 -1.54 1.85
C VAL A 35 -11.75 -1.96 2.23
N ALA A 36 -10.93 -1.03 2.70
CA ALA A 36 -9.54 -1.28 3.08
C ALA A 36 -9.37 -2.27 4.24
N ARG A 37 -10.33 -2.32 5.17
CA ARG A 37 -10.33 -3.26 6.31
C ARG A 37 -10.72 -4.69 5.90
N SER A 38 -11.35 -4.86 4.74
CA SER A 38 -11.72 -6.18 4.24
C SER A 38 -10.55 -6.81 3.49
N ALA A 39 -10.25 -8.07 3.81
CA ALA A 39 -9.30 -8.87 3.02
C ALA A 39 -9.91 -9.35 1.69
N GLU A 40 -11.24 -9.40 1.61
CA GLU A 40 -12.00 -9.86 0.44
C GLU A 40 -12.75 -8.70 -0.22
N ALA A 41 -13.17 -8.91 -1.47
CA ALA A 41 -13.99 -7.94 -2.18
C ALA A 41 -15.36 -7.77 -1.49
N VAL A 42 -15.82 -6.52 -1.35
CA VAL A 42 -16.99 -6.18 -0.55
C VAL A 42 -18.15 -5.77 -1.44
N ARG A 43 -19.33 -6.35 -1.21
CA ARG A 43 -20.55 -5.90 -1.89
C ARG A 43 -20.95 -4.55 -1.35
N ALA A 44 -21.38 -3.67 -2.25
CA ALA A 44 -21.69 -2.31 -1.87
C ALA A 44 -22.99 -2.18 -1.03
N ALA A 45 -23.80 -3.25 -0.92
CA ALA A 45 -24.88 -3.36 0.07
C ALA A 45 -24.36 -3.60 1.51
N ASP A 46 -23.27 -4.35 1.66
CA ASP A 46 -22.63 -4.58 2.95
C ASP A 46 -21.87 -3.31 3.40
N LEU A 47 -21.29 -2.55 2.46
CA LEU A 47 -20.76 -1.20 2.73
C LEU A 47 -21.85 -0.23 3.21
N ALA A 48 -23.04 -0.23 2.59
CA ALA A 48 -24.14 0.61 3.03
C ALA A 48 -24.54 0.31 4.49
N ARG A 49 -24.60 -0.98 4.86
CA ARG A 49 -24.93 -1.43 6.22
C ARG A 49 -23.86 -1.03 7.24
N THR A 50 -22.59 -1.29 6.93
CA THR A 50 -21.46 -1.03 7.84
C THR A 50 -21.17 0.46 8.01
N THR A 51 -21.32 1.25 6.95
CA THR A 51 -21.08 2.71 7.01
C THR A 51 -22.29 3.49 7.53
N GLY A 52 -23.49 2.92 7.48
CA GLY A 52 -24.76 3.58 7.78
C GLY A 52 -25.26 4.49 6.65
N LEU A 53 -24.66 4.40 5.45
CA LEU A 53 -24.98 5.25 4.31
C LEU A 53 -26.06 4.64 3.42
N ALA A 54 -26.87 5.50 2.79
CA ALA A 54 -27.78 5.07 1.73
C ALA A 54 -27.02 4.39 0.57
N ARG A 55 -27.60 3.30 0.02
CA ARG A 55 -27.00 2.53 -1.09
C ARG A 55 -26.58 3.41 -2.28
N SER A 56 -27.44 4.35 -2.66
CA SER A 56 -27.17 5.30 -3.75
C SER A 56 -26.03 6.28 -3.47
N ALA A 57 -25.74 6.58 -2.19
CA ALA A 57 -24.57 7.36 -1.81
C ALA A 57 -23.30 6.52 -1.97
N VAL A 58 -23.32 5.27 -1.49
CA VAL A 58 -22.20 4.32 -1.66
C VAL A 58 -21.86 4.13 -3.13
N ASP A 59 -22.86 3.93 -4.00
CA ASP A 59 -22.62 3.73 -5.44
C ASP A 59 -21.92 4.93 -6.10
N ARG A 60 -22.31 6.17 -5.74
CA ARG A 60 -21.65 7.38 -6.27
C ARG A 60 -20.23 7.57 -5.73
N LEU A 61 -20.01 7.28 -4.45
CA LEU A 61 -18.68 7.31 -3.82
C LEU A 61 -17.76 6.26 -4.46
N ALA A 62 -18.26 5.04 -4.65
CA ALA A 62 -17.54 3.96 -5.31
C ALA A 62 -17.24 4.29 -6.77
N ALA A 63 -18.20 4.81 -7.54
CA ALA A 63 -17.98 5.22 -8.92
C ALA A 63 -16.88 6.30 -9.03
N THR A 64 -16.91 7.29 -8.13
CA THR A 64 -15.86 8.32 -8.05
C THR A 64 -14.50 7.69 -7.71
N ALA A 65 -14.44 6.80 -6.72
CA ALA A 65 -13.19 6.16 -6.31
C ALA A 65 -12.63 5.18 -7.35
N ILE A 66 -13.49 4.47 -8.09
CA ILE A 66 -13.10 3.62 -9.22
C ILE A 66 -12.50 4.47 -10.34
N HIS A 67 -13.16 5.57 -10.70
CA HIS A 67 -12.64 6.47 -11.72
C HIS A 67 -11.28 7.06 -11.34
N LEU A 68 -11.10 7.43 -10.07
CA LEU A 68 -9.81 7.92 -9.56
C LEU A 68 -8.76 6.80 -9.39
N GLY A 69 -9.14 5.53 -9.57
CA GLY A 69 -8.26 4.37 -9.47
C GLY A 69 -7.95 3.92 -8.03
N TYR A 70 -8.70 4.38 -7.04
CA TYR A 70 -8.54 3.99 -5.63
C TYR A 70 -9.30 2.72 -5.25
N LEU A 71 -10.36 2.39 -6.00
CA LEU A 71 -11.10 1.14 -5.89
C LEU A 71 -11.15 0.44 -7.25
N ARG A 72 -11.37 -0.87 -7.25
CA ARG A 72 -11.65 -1.64 -8.46
C ARG A 72 -12.98 -2.38 -8.31
N ALA A 73 -13.69 -2.55 -9.42
CA ALA A 73 -14.87 -3.40 -9.47
C ALA A 73 -14.47 -4.83 -9.83
N ALA A 74 -14.81 -5.78 -8.97
CA ALA A 74 -14.72 -7.21 -9.22
C ALA A 74 -16.15 -7.76 -9.40
N GLY A 75 -16.69 -7.63 -10.62
CA GLY A 75 -18.09 -7.94 -10.89
C GLY A 75 -19.05 -7.00 -10.14
N ARG A 76 -19.71 -7.50 -9.08
CA ARG A 76 -20.62 -6.72 -8.22
C ARG A 76 -19.99 -6.29 -6.89
N GLU A 77 -18.74 -6.65 -6.69
CA GLU A 77 -17.98 -6.38 -5.47
C GLU A 77 -16.93 -5.31 -5.72
N LEU A 78 -16.46 -4.71 -4.64
CA LEU A 78 -15.48 -3.63 -4.63
C LEU A 78 -14.25 -4.07 -3.85
N GLU A 79 -13.09 -3.84 -4.41
CA GLU A 79 -11.80 -4.13 -3.78
C GLU A 79 -10.92 -2.88 -3.77
N ALA A 80 -10.01 -2.80 -2.80
CA ALA A 80 -9.02 -1.74 -2.74
C ALA A 80 -8.04 -1.87 -3.92
N ALA A 81 -7.79 -0.77 -4.63
CA ALA A 81 -6.80 -0.75 -5.70
C ALA A 81 -5.43 -0.29 -5.15
N PRO A 82 -4.30 -0.70 -5.77
CA PRO A 82 -2.96 -0.37 -5.28
C PRO A 82 -2.70 1.13 -5.09
N ARG A 83 -3.25 1.99 -5.97
CA ARG A 83 -3.13 3.47 -5.82
C ARG A 83 -3.69 4.02 -4.52
N LEU A 84 -4.53 3.30 -3.79
CA LEU A 84 -4.98 3.72 -2.45
C LEU A 84 -3.80 3.94 -1.49
N MET A 85 -2.67 3.24 -1.70
CA MET A 85 -1.43 3.44 -0.94
C MET A 85 -0.82 4.84 -1.11
N GLU A 86 -1.20 5.61 -2.14
CA GLU A 86 -0.72 6.98 -2.34
C GLU A 86 -0.93 7.87 -1.09
N PHE A 87 -2.02 7.66 -0.34
CA PHE A 87 -2.31 8.42 0.88
C PHE A 87 -1.35 8.07 2.03
N GLY A 88 -1.12 6.78 2.26
CA GLY A 88 -0.12 6.32 3.22
C GLY A 88 1.29 6.75 2.83
N ASN A 89 1.61 6.70 1.53
CA ASN A 89 2.89 7.17 1.01
C ASN A 89 3.07 8.69 1.18
N ALA A 90 2.00 9.47 1.08
CA ALA A 90 2.04 10.90 1.37
C ALA A 90 2.44 11.16 2.82
N TYR A 91 1.89 10.40 3.78
CA TYR A 91 2.32 10.45 5.18
C TYR A 91 3.79 10.05 5.35
N LEU A 92 4.21 8.94 4.76
CA LEU A 92 5.58 8.44 4.90
C LEU A 92 6.61 9.42 4.32
N ARG A 93 6.36 10.02 3.15
CA ARG A 93 7.21 11.09 2.59
C ARG A 93 7.21 12.34 3.46
N ALA A 94 6.04 12.84 3.86
CA ALA A 94 5.94 14.07 4.65
C ALA A 94 6.59 13.93 6.03
N SER A 95 6.54 12.74 6.62
CA SER A 95 7.15 12.45 7.91
C SER A 95 8.67 12.22 7.82
N GLY A 96 9.18 11.76 6.67
CA GLY A 96 10.59 11.37 6.48
C GLY A 96 10.98 10.11 7.27
N LEU A 97 9.99 9.32 7.70
CA LEU A 97 10.21 8.09 8.45
C LEU A 97 11.02 7.04 7.65
N PRO A 98 10.76 6.81 6.35
CA PRO A 98 11.53 5.83 5.59
C PRO A 98 13.04 6.09 5.62
N GLU A 99 13.47 7.34 5.49
CA GLU A 99 14.89 7.69 5.45
C GLU A 99 15.52 7.82 6.85
N ALA A 100 14.74 8.27 7.84
CA ALA A 100 15.25 8.56 9.19
C ALA A 100 15.11 7.37 10.16
N ALA A 101 14.11 6.51 10.01
CA ALA A 101 13.83 5.43 10.96
C ALA A 101 14.21 4.05 10.43
N GLN A 102 14.02 3.76 9.13
CA GLN A 102 14.20 2.40 8.60
C GLN A 102 15.60 1.82 8.84
N PRO A 103 16.72 2.56 8.64
CA PRO A 103 18.05 2.01 8.89
C PRO A 103 18.27 1.56 10.34
N HIS A 104 17.71 2.31 11.29
CA HIS A 104 17.78 1.99 12.73
C HIS A 104 16.91 0.78 13.07
N LEU A 105 15.72 0.67 12.48
CA LEU A 105 14.85 -0.50 12.63
C LEU A 105 15.52 -1.76 12.09
N ASP A 106 16.10 -1.71 10.89
CA ASP A 106 16.78 -2.85 10.27
C ASP A 106 17.98 -3.31 11.11
N ALA A 107 18.77 -2.38 11.63
CA ALA A 107 19.91 -2.70 12.50
C ALA A 107 19.46 -3.30 13.83
N LEU A 108 18.39 -2.76 14.44
CA LEU A 108 17.85 -3.28 15.70
C LEU A 108 17.21 -4.66 15.52
N ALA A 109 16.45 -4.89 14.45
CA ALA A 109 15.87 -6.18 14.12
C ALA A 109 16.94 -7.27 14.01
N ARG A 110 18.04 -6.98 13.31
CA ARG A 110 19.19 -7.89 13.21
C ARG A 110 19.88 -8.11 14.55
N THR A 111 20.00 -7.07 15.36
CA THR A 111 20.68 -7.15 16.67
C THR A 111 19.90 -8.01 17.66
N LEU A 112 18.58 -7.89 17.67
CA LEU A 112 17.71 -8.60 18.61
C LEU A 112 17.18 -9.94 18.07
N ASP A 113 17.33 -10.20 16.77
CA ASP A 113 16.67 -11.30 16.04
C ASP A 113 15.13 -11.34 16.28
N GLU A 114 14.53 -10.14 16.38
CA GLU A 114 13.10 -9.95 16.64
C GLU A 114 12.48 -8.93 15.69
N SER A 115 11.16 -9.00 15.53
CA SER A 115 10.44 -7.97 14.76
C SER A 115 10.43 -6.67 15.56
N VAL A 116 10.76 -5.56 14.91
CA VAL A 116 10.70 -4.23 15.53
C VAL A 116 9.81 -3.32 14.71
N SER A 117 9.05 -2.48 15.42
CA SER A 117 8.05 -1.60 14.84
C SER A 117 8.17 -0.21 15.44
N LEU A 118 7.96 0.80 14.60
CA LEU A 118 7.74 2.16 15.04
C LEU A 118 6.24 2.44 15.00
N ILE A 119 5.70 2.96 16.10
CA ILE A 119 4.26 3.11 16.32
C ILE A 119 3.97 4.57 16.66
N ALA A 120 2.95 5.15 16.04
CA ALA A 120 2.50 6.52 16.27
C ALA A 120 1.10 6.54 16.88
N THR A 121 0.74 7.60 17.58
CA THR A 121 -0.64 7.86 17.99
C THR A 121 -1.50 8.19 16.77
N ASP A 122 -2.67 7.57 16.69
CA ASP A 122 -3.73 7.88 15.72
C ASP A 122 -5.02 8.16 16.49
N GLY A 123 -5.31 9.44 16.73
CA GLY A 123 -6.42 9.86 17.59
C GLY A 123 -6.23 9.36 19.03
N CYS A 124 -6.98 8.33 19.40
CA CYS A 124 -6.90 7.61 20.69
C CYS A 124 -6.32 6.19 20.57
N ASP A 125 -5.82 5.81 19.39
CA ASP A 125 -5.32 4.48 19.08
C ASP A 125 -3.84 4.52 18.67
N MET A 126 -3.27 3.34 18.39
CA MET A 126 -1.86 3.17 18.04
C MET A 126 -1.72 2.58 16.65
N ARG A 127 -1.04 3.28 15.75
CA ARG A 127 -0.83 2.83 14.38
C ARG A 127 0.63 2.52 14.10
N ILE A 128 0.88 1.38 13.48
CA ILE A 128 2.24 1.00 13.06
C ILE A 128 2.59 1.79 11.80
N VAL A 129 3.69 2.54 11.87
CA VAL A 129 4.12 3.46 10.80
C VAL A 129 5.39 3.02 10.09
N ALA A 130 6.19 2.16 10.71
CA ALA A 130 7.33 1.50 10.09
C ALA A 130 7.62 0.17 10.79
N ARG A 131 8.28 -0.76 10.09
CA ARG A 131 8.61 -2.09 10.61
C ARG A 131 9.88 -2.63 9.98
N ALA A 132 10.64 -3.41 10.74
CA ALA A 132 11.70 -4.28 10.23
C ALA A 132 11.53 -5.71 10.78
N ILE A 133 11.86 -6.68 9.95
CA ILE A 133 11.81 -8.12 10.27
C ILE A 133 13.20 -8.70 9.99
N PRO A 134 13.73 -9.58 10.84
CA PRO A 134 14.99 -10.28 10.57
C PRO A 134 14.89 -11.13 9.28
N PRO A 135 15.92 -11.12 8.40
CA PRO A 135 15.86 -11.78 7.10
C PRO A 135 15.72 -13.30 7.16
N GLU A 136 16.19 -13.95 8.23
CA GLU A 136 16.13 -15.41 8.40
C GLU A 136 14.77 -15.90 8.92
N ARG A 137 13.83 -14.99 9.19
CA ARG A 137 12.57 -15.33 9.86
C ARG A 137 11.52 -15.81 8.86
N VAL A 138 11.35 -17.13 8.78
CA VAL A 138 10.43 -17.82 7.84
C VAL A 138 8.95 -17.44 8.06
N ILE A 139 8.54 -17.15 9.30
CA ILE A 139 7.18 -16.66 9.62
C ILE A 139 7.33 -15.40 10.47
N PRO A 140 7.10 -14.20 9.91
CA PRO A 140 7.07 -13.00 10.71
C PRO A 140 5.86 -13.03 11.64
N LEU A 141 6.13 -13.03 12.94
CA LEU A 141 5.10 -12.82 13.94
C LEU A 141 4.51 -11.40 13.78
N GLY A 142 3.19 -11.26 13.87
CA GLY A 142 2.54 -9.98 14.17
C GLY A 142 2.22 -9.05 13.00
N PHE A 143 2.23 -7.76 13.32
CA PHE A 143 1.47 -6.70 12.66
C PHE A 143 2.17 -6.04 11.46
N ARG A 144 1.41 -5.48 10.53
CA ARG A 144 1.90 -4.79 9.32
C ARG A 144 1.92 -3.27 9.52
N VAL A 145 2.68 -2.58 8.67
CA VAL A 145 2.57 -1.12 8.57
C VAL A 145 1.14 -0.75 8.17
N GLY A 146 0.54 0.17 8.91
CA GLY A 146 -0.86 0.56 8.77
C GLY A 146 -1.82 -0.16 9.71
N ASP A 147 -1.43 -1.25 10.38
CA ASP A 147 -2.28 -1.88 11.39
C ASP A 147 -2.57 -0.91 12.55
N LEU A 148 -3.82 -0.96 13.02
CA LEU A 148 -4.31 -0.18 14.15
C LEU A 148 -4.44 -1.10 15.36
N LEU A 149 -3.97 -0.61 16.51
CA LEU A 149 -3.97 -1.31 17.79
C LEU A 149 -4.70 -0.44 18.84
N PRO A 150 -5.49 -1.03 19.74
CA PRO A 150 -6.06 -0.31 20.87
C PRO A 150 -4.93 0.14 21.81
N ALA A 151 -4.98 1.39 22.25
CA ALA A 151 -3.95 1.94 23.13
C ALA A 151 -3.82 1.17 24.45
N ASP A 152 -4.93 0.63 24.97
CA ASP A 152 -4.98 -0.12 26.21
C ASP A 152 -4.63 -1.61 26.06
N ARG A 153 -4.24 -2.06 24.86
CA ARG A 153 -3.79 -3.44 24.58
C ARG A 153 -2.41 -3.54 23.96
N CYS A 154 -1.60 -2.48 24.05
CA CYS A 154 -0.23 -2.54 23.57
C CYS A 154 0.68 -1.64 24.40
N ALA A 155 1.92 -2.08 24.61
CA ALA A 155 2.92 -1.32 25.37
C ALA A 155 3.18 0.08 24.78
N ALA A 156 3.09 0.23 23.46
CA ALA A 156 3.20 1.53 22.79
C ALA A 156 2.12 2.53 23.26
N GLY A 157 0.90 2.04 23.54
CA GLY A 157 -0.16 2.90 24.02
C GLY A 157 0.07 3.42 25.42
N ALA A 158 0.61 2.59 26.33
CA ALA A 158 1.02 3.04 27.67
C ALA A 158 2.12 4.12 27.61
N VAL A 159 3.10 3.95 26.71
CA VAL A 159 4.19 4.92 26.49
C VAL A 159 3.67 6.26 25.94
N LEU A 160 2.76 6.23 24.96
CA LEU A 160 2.33 7.43 24.24
C LEU A 160 1.13 8.14 24.89
N ALA A 161 0.27 7.42 25.61
CA ALA A 161 -0.92 8.01 26.24
C ALA A 161 -0.60 8.90 27.45
N GLY A 162 0.66 8.91 27.93
CA GLY A 162 1.13 9.82 28.97
C GLY A 162 0.94 11.30 28.62
N VAL A 163 1.08 11.66 27.33
CA VAL A 163 0.99 13.05 26.85
C VAL A 163 -0.35 13.41 26.22
N TRP A 164 -1.35 12.53 26.31
CA TRP A 164 -2.66 12.78 25.74
C TRP A 164 -3.38 13.96 26.39
N ALA A 165 -3.95 14.81 25.55
CA ALA A 165 -4.85 15.87 25.97
C ALA A 165 -6.16 15.29 26.56
N PRO A 166 -6.89 16.04 27.40
CA PRO A 166 -8.16 15.59 27.97
C PRO A 166 -9.17 15.12 26.92
N GLU A 167 -9.19 15.76 25.75
CA GLU A 167 -10.06 15.42 24.63
C GLU A 167 -9.72 14.05 24.05
N GLN A 168 -8.43 13.70 23.95
CA GLN A 168 -7.99 12.37 23.48
C GLN A 168 -8.38 11.27 24.47
N ARG A 169 -8.25 11.53 25.78
CA ARG A 169 -8.70 10.59 26.82
C ARG A 169 -10.21 10.38 26.78
N ALA A 170 -10.98 11.46 26.58
CA ALA A 170 -12.43 11.37 26.40
C ALA A 170 -12.81 10.59 25.14
N ALA A 171 -12.10 10.82 24.03
CA ALA A 171 -12.29 10.08 22.78
C ALA A 171 -11.97 8.59 22.94
N TRP A 172 -10.91 8.25 23.68
CA TRP A 172 -10.58 6.87 24.03
C TRP A 172 -11.73 6.19 24.79
N ARG A 173 -12.25 6.81 25.86
CA ARG A 173 -13.40 6.27 26.62
C ARG A 173 -14.63 6.06 25.74
N ALA A 174 -14.94 7.05 24.91
CA ALA A 174 -16.08 6.97 24.00
C ALA A 174 -15.91 5.85 22.98
N HIS A 175 -14.69 5.66 22.44
CA HIS A 175 -14.36 4.56 21.54
C HIS A 175 -14.53 3.22 22.25
N ARG A 176 -13.95 3.03 23.44
CA ARG A 176 -14.08 1.79 24.23
C ARG A 176 -15.54 1.43 24.51
N ALA A 177 -16.40 2.42 24.75
CA ALA A 177 -17.82 2.19 24.96
C ALA A 177 -18.56 1.79 23.66
N ALA A 178 -18.15 2.34 22.52
CA ALA A 178 -18.75 2.05 21.22
C ALA A 178 -18.29 0.72 20.61
N ASP A 179 -17.04 0.33 20.83
CA ASP A 179 -16.44 -0.94 20.39
C ASP A 179 -15.83 -1.70 21.59
N PRO A 180 -16.66 -2.31 22.45
CA PRO A 180 -16.19 -2.94 23.67
C PRO A 180 -15.46 -4.28 23.42
N LEU A 181 -15.57 -4.87 22.22
CA LEU A 181 -15.00 -6.17 21.90
C LEU A 181 -13.79 -6.09 20.95
N ASP A 182 -13.38 -4.89 20.55
CA ASP A 182 -12.27 -4.62 19.63
C ASP A 182 -12.53 -5.12 18.20
N ASP A 183 -13.78 -5.13 17.74
CA ASP A 183 -14.14 -5.54 16.37
C ASP A 183 -13.50 -4.60 15.30
N GLY A 184 -13.17 -3.37 15.69
CA GLY A 184 -12.48 -2.38 14.86
C GLY A 184 -10.99 -2.63 14.67
N TYR A 185 -10.39 -3.61 15.35
CA TYR A 185 -8.95 -3.89 15.35
C TYR A 185 -8.66 -5.29 14.77
N PRO A 186 -8.79 -5.49 13.44
CA PRO A 186 -8.69 -6.81 12.81
C PRO A 186 -7.33 -7.49 12.95
N ALA A 187 -6.31 -6.74 13.37
CA ALA A 187 -4.97 -7.23 13.59
C ALA A 187 -4.83 -7.99 14.93
N LEU A 188 -5.81 -7.89 15.83
CA LEU A 188 -5.83 -8.54 17.14
C LEU A 188 -7.02 -9.49 17.27
N PRO A 189 -6.92 -10.52 18.13
CA PRO A 189 -8.09 -11.29 18.52
C PRO A 189 -9.08 -10.39 19.28
N PRO A 190 -10.40 -10.55 19.06
CA PRO A 190 -11.42 -9.85 19.83
C PRO A 190 -11.27 -10.10 21.33
N ARG A 191 -11.76 -9.17 22.15
CA ARG A 191 -11.77 -9.36 23.60
C ARG A 191 -12.72 -10.49 23.99
N ALA A 192 -12.29 -11.28 24.97
CA ALA A 192 -13.14 -12.31 25.55
C ALA A 192 -14.32 -11.73 26.34
N ALA A 193 -14.18 -10.52 26.88
CA ALA A 193 -15.19 -9.86 27.70
C ALA A 193 -15.21 -8.34 27.45
N ARG A 194 -16.36 -7.72 27.75
CA ARG A 194 -16.50 -6.25 27.72
C ARG A 194 -15.72 -5.65 28.88
N PRO A 195 -14.83 -4.67 28.63
CA PRO A 195 -14.11 -3.99 29.70
C PRO A 195 -15.04 -3.14 30.56
N GLY A 196 -14.68 -3.00 31.84
CA GLY A 196 -15.38 -2.18 32.84
C GLY A 196 -14.51 -1.04 33.37
N GLN A 197 -14.92 -0.45 34.49
CA GLN A 197 -14.18 0.65 35.14
C GLN A 197 -12.79 0.21 35.67
N ALA A 198 -12.63 -1.08 35.98
CA ALA A 198 -11.35 -1.62 36.44
C ALA A 198 -10.28 -1.54 35.33
N ASP A 199 -10.63 -1.89 34.08
CA ASP A 199 -9.72 -1.81 32.93
C ASP A 199 -9.24 -0.37 32.67
N GLU A 200 -10.11 0.62 32.87
CA GLU A 200 -9.71 2.03 32.74
C GLU A 200 -8.70 2.45 33.82
N ALA A 201 -8.92 2.03 35.07
CA ALA A 201 -8.00 2.31 36.16
C ALA A 201 -6.66 1.59 35.96
N GLU A 202 -6.68 0.34 35.46
CA GLU A 202 -5.48 -0.44 35.13
C GLU A 202 -4.67 0.23 34.01
N PHE A 203 -5.33 0.70 32.95
CA PHE A 203 -4.64 1.42 31.88
C PHE A 203 -4.03 2.74 32.39
N ALA A 204 -4.74 3.50 33.21
CA ALA A 204 -4.21 4.72 33.82
C ALA A 204 -2.99 4.46 34.71
N ALA A 205 -3.01 3.37 35.48
CA ALA A 205 -1.87 2.93 36.29
C ALA A 205 -0.68 2.53 35.40
N TRP A 206 -0.94 1.77 34.32
CA TRP A 206 0.10 1.35 33.37
C TRP A 206 0.76 2.53 32.65
N ILE A 207 -0.01 3.54 32.25
CA ILE A 207 0.53 4.80 31.70
C ILE A 207 1.43 5.51 32.72
N SER A 208 0.99 5.59 33.97
CA SER A 208 1.74 6.28 35.03
C SER A 208 3.07 5.58 35.31
N GLU A 209 3.05 4.24 35.37
CA GLU A 209 4.26 3.42 35.51
C GLU A 209 5.20 3.59 34.31
N ALA A 210 4.65 3.49 33.09
CA ALA A 210 5.43 3.63 31.86
C ALA A 210 6.13 4.99 31.76
N HIS A 211 5.45 6.06 32.16
CA HIS A 211 6.02 7.40 32.24
C HIS A 211 7.14 7.50 33.27
N ALA A 212 6.99 6.88 34.45
CA ALA A 212 7.99 6.92 35.51
C ALA A 212 9.29 6.18 35.14
N GLN A 213 9.17 5.02 34.48
CA GLN A 213 10.33 4.18 34.13
C GLN A 213 10.90 4.43 32.72
N GLY A 214 10.15 5.11 31.85
CA GLY A 214 10.56 5.43 30.48
C GLY A 214 10.39 4.29 29.46
N TRP A 215 9.61 3.27 29.79
CA TRP A 215 9.31 2.12 28.93
C TRP A 215 8.03 1.42 29.39
N ALA A 216 7.43 0.59 28.54
CA ALA A 216 6.30 -0.27 28.92
C ALA A 216 6.51 -1.69 28.40
N LEU A 217 5.94 -2.65 29.11
CA LEU A 217 5.98 -4.07 28.78
C LEU A 217 4.57 -4.60 28.62
N ASP A 218 4.34 -5.32 27.53
CA ASP A 218 3.14 -6.06 27.21
C ASP A 218 3.45 -7.54 27.43
N ASP A 219 2.83 -8.14 28.45
CA ASP A 219 2.87 -9.57 28.70
C ASP A 219 1.54 -10.20 28.28
N GLN A 220 1.43 -10.51 26.99
CA GLN A 220 0.28 -11.20 26.39
C GLN A 220 -1.06 -10.44 26.50
N ILE A 221 -1.00 -9.12 26.64
CA ILE A 221 -2.17 -8.22 26.66
C ILE A 221 -2.75 -8.10 25.24
N ALA A 222 -1.88 -7.92 24.24
CA ALA A 222 -2.28 -7.87 22.85
C ALA A 222 -2.90 -9.21 22.40
N ALA A 223 -2.19 -10.32 22.60
CA ALA A 223 -2.71 -11.66 22.34
C ALA A 223 -1.92 -12.72 23.11
N PRO A 224 -2.51 -13.89 23.40
CA PRO A 224 -1.80 -15.02 23.99
C PRO A 224 -0.53 -15.37 23.21
N GLY A 225 0.57 -15.59 23.94
CA GLY A 225 1.87 -15.89 23.36
C GLY A 225 2.67 -14.68 22.84
N LEU A 226 2.07 -13.50 22.69
CA LEU A 226 2.79 -12.28 22.28
C LEU A 226 3.36 -11.55 23.49
N VAL A 227 4.62 -11.13 23.41
CA VAL A 227 5.21 -10.21 24.39
C VAL A 227 5.87 -9.05 23.66
N ALA A 228 5.74 -7.84 24.18
CA ALA A 228 6.33 -6.67 23.57
C ALA A 228 6.94 -5.71 24.60
N LEU A 229 8.03 -5.05 24.21
CA LEU A 229 8.68 -3.99 24.97
C LEU A 229 8.70 -2.72 24.13
N SER A 230 8.26 -1.60 24.70
CA SER A 230 8.18 -0.31 24.02
C SER A 230 8.92 0.78 24.78
N VAL A 231 9.61 1.66 24.04
CA VAL A 231 10.25 2.88 24.57
C VAL A 231 9.80 4.11 23.76
N PRO A 232 9.73 5.31 24.35
CA PRO A 232 9.38 6.52 23.61
C PRO A 232 10.52 6.97 22.71
N VAL A 233 10.17 7.41 21.50
CA VAL A 233 11.05 8.14 20.58
C VAL A 233 10.61 9.61 20.60
N PRO A 234 11.50 10.54 21.01
CA PRO A 234 11.17 11.94 21.09
C PRO A 234 10.98 12.55 19.70
N GLY A 235 10.04 13.48 19.60
CA GLY A 235 9.90 14.38 18.47
C GLY A 235 10.86 15.58 18.56
N PRO A 236 10.82 16.49 17.57
CA PRO A 236 11.66 17.70 17.57
C PRO A 236 11.44 18.64 18.76
N ASP A 237 10.27 18.59 19.38
CA ASP A 237 9.92 19.36 20.58
C ASP A 237 10.27 18.64 21.89
N GLY A 238 10.92 17.47 21.80
CA GLY A 238 11.27 16.61 22.94
C GLY A 238 10.13 15.77 23.49
N SER A 239 8.89 15.97 23.03
CA SER A 239 7.74 15.17 23.47
C SER A 239 7.76 13.78 22.82
N PRO A 240 7.28 12.72 23.50
CA PRO A 240 7.19 11.39 22.90
C PRO A 240 6.19 11.41 21.74
N ARG A 241 6.69 11.22 20.52
CA ARG A 241 5.86 11.25 19.29
C ARG A 241 5.63 9.86 18.71
N TYR A 242 6.59 8.97 18.91
CA TYR A 242 6.51 7.58 18.48
C TYR A 242 6.92 6.66 19.63
N ALA A 243 6.51 5.39 19.56
CA ALA A 243 7.02 4.32 20.39
C ALA A 243 7.81 3.36 19.50
N LEU A 244 9.05 3.08 19.88
CA LEU A 244 9.86 2.02 19.30
C LEU A 244 9.58 0.74 20.09
N SER A 245 9.10 -0.29 19.39
CA SER A 245 8.64 -1.53 20.01
C SER A 245 9.36 -2.73 19.43
N VAL A 246 9.75 -3.68 20.27
CA VAL A 246 10.14 -5.04 19.87
C VAL A 246 9.01 -6.00 20.21
N LEU A 247 8.65 -6.86 19.25
CA LEU A 247 7.61 -7.89 19.40
C LEU A 247 8.25 -9.27 19.30
N ALA A 248 8.01 -10.09 20.32
CA ALA A 248 8.51 -11.45 20.44
C ALA A 248 7.40 -12.43 20.84
N HIS A 249 7.75 -13.72 20.93
CA HIS A 249 6.84 -14.79 21.34
C HIS A 249 7.34 -15.47 22.62
N THR A 250 6.41 -15.89 23.48
CA THR A 250 6.71 -16.50 24.79
C THR A 250 7.52 -17.78 24.72
N SER A 251 7.51 -18.48 23.58
CA SER A 251 8.37 -19.65 23.34
C SER A 251 9.87 -19.33 23.32
N ARG A 252 10.24 -18.05 23.15
CA ARG A 252 11.65 -17.60 23.15
C ARG A 252 11.96 -16.68 24.31
N TRP A 253 11.02 -15.79 24.63
CA TRP A 253 11.22 -14.75 25.63
C TRP A 253 10.03 -14.67 26.56
N SER A 254 10.26 -14.78 27.87
CA SER A 254 9.31 -14.18 28.82
C SER A 254 9.34 -12.65 28.66
N ALA A 255 8.26 -11.97 29.00
CA ALA A 255 8.20 -10.51 28.93
C ALA A 255 9.36 -9.87 29.71
N GLN A 256 9.67 -10.41 30.88
CA GLN A 256 10.79 -9.98 31.73
C GLN A 256 12.16 -10.23 31.08
N ALA A 257 12.40 -11.40 30.48
CA ALA A 257 13.66 -11.68 29.79
C ALA A 257 13.84 -10.80 28.54
N LEU A 258 12.75 -10.51 27.81
CA LEU A 258 12.75 -9.58 26.68
C LEU A 258 13.15 -8.18 27.14
N ARG A 259 12.64 -7.70 28.28
CA ARG A 259 13.04 -6.44 28.89
C ARG A 259 14.53 -6.42 29.19
N ASP A 260 15.01 -7.42 29.91
CA ASP A 260 16.41 -7.48 30.36
C ASP A 260 17.39 -7.53 29.19
N HIS A 261 17.01 -8.19 28.10
CA HIS A 261 17.81 -8.25 26.88
C HIS A 261 17.68 -6.99 26.00
N GLY A 262 16.46 -6.50 25.77
CA GLY A 262 16.17 -5.52 24.73
C GLY A 262 16.21 -4.06 25.17
N LEU A 263 15.99 -3.73 26.44
CA LEU A 263 15.73 -2.36 26.88
C LEU A 263 16.88 -1.39 26.56
N ALA A 264 18.13 -1.80 26.82
CA ALA A 264 19.30 -0.96 26.54
C ALA A 264 19.47 -0.69 25.04
N HIS A 265 19.20 -1.69 24.20
CA HIS A 265 19.23 -1.54 22.74
C HIS A 265 18.13 -0.60 22.25
N LEU A 266 16.88 -0.83 22.68
CA LEU A 266 15.75 0.02 22.32
C LEU A 266 15.96 1.48 22.73
N THR A 267 16.40 1.71 23.98
CA THR A 267 16.58 3.07 24.52
C THR A 267 17.63 3.86 23.73
N ARG A 268 18.76 3.23 23.39
CA ARG A 268 19.80 3.85 22.57
C ARG A 268 19.28 4.14 21.17
N THR A 269 18.68 3.15 20.51
CA THR A 269 18.15 3.30 19.15
C THR A 269 17.05 4.37 19.09
N ALA A 270 16.21 4.48 20.11
CA ALA A 270 15.17 5.51 20.18
C ALA A 270 15.73 6.93 20.26
N ARG A 271 16.85 7.14 20.97
CA ARG A 271 17.54 8.44 21.01
C ARG A 271 18.15 8.78 19.65
N GLU A 272 18.91 7.85 19.08
CA GLU A 272 19.53 8.03 17.75
C GLU A 272 18.49 8.31 16.66
N MET A 273 17.36 7.60 16.71
CA MET A 273 16.23 7.81 15.79
C MET A 273 15.55 9.17 16.02
N GLY A 274 15.39 9.59 17.27
CA GLY A 274 14.87 10.93 17.60
C GLY A 274 15.74 12.04 17.02
N ASP A 275 17.06 11.93 17.17
CA ASP A 275 18.03 12.87 16.59
C ASP A 275 17.96 12.90 15.06
N ALA A 276 17.86 11.72 14.41
CA ALA A 276 17.72 11.61 12.96
C ALA A 276 16.39 12.20 12.44
N LEU A 277 15.30 12.05 13.20
CA LEU A 277 13.99 12.62 12.87
C LEU A 277 13.96 14.14 13.05
N ALA A 278 14.69 14.67 14.03
CA ALA A 278 14.85 16.10 14.28
C ALA A 278 15.77 16.79 13.25
N ALA A 279 16.73 16.05 12.68
CA ALA A 279 17.64 16.59 11.68
C ALA A 279 16.90 17.10 10.43
N GLU A 280 17.04 18.40 10.17
CA GLU A 280 16.58 19.02 8.92
C GLU A 280 17.31 18.37 7.75
N ARG A 281 16.53 17.77 6.84
CA ARG A 281 17.04 17.37 5.52
C ARG A 281 16.21 18.12 4.49
N PRO A 282 16.85 18.64 3.42
CA PRO A 282 16.11 19.22 2.31
C PRO A 282 15.04 18.23 1.85
N ALA A 283 13.83 18.73 1.60
CA ALA A 283 12.78 17.90 1.04
C ALA A 283 13.29 17.33 -0.29
N ALA A 284 13.39 16.00 -0.39
CA ALA A 284 13.38 15.37 -1.69
C ALA A 284 12.04 15.74 -2.33
N GLN A 285 12.06 16.37 -3.50
CA GLN A 285 10.83 16.63 -4.25
C GLN A 285 10.21 15.29 -4.58
N GLY A 286 9.05 15.01 -3.97
CA GLY A 286 8.28 13.83 -4.31
C GLY A 286 7.79 13.90 -5.75
N PRO A 287 7.36 12.77 -6.35
CA PRO A 287 6.66 12.81 -7.62
C PRO A 287 5.49 13.78 -7.52
N ALA A 288 5.22 14.51 -8.61
CA ALA A 288 4.13 15.48 -8.64
C ALA A 288 2.83 14.77 -8.19
N PRO A 289 2.07 15.37 -7.25
CA PRO A 289 0.83 14.76 -6.81
C PRO A 289 -0.10 14.56 -8.00
N SER A 290 -0.92 13.50 -7.96
CA SER A 290 -1.97 13.31 -8.96
C SER A 290 -2.83 14.57 -8.99
N ALA A 291 -2.78 15.31 -10.09
CA ALA A 291 -3.57 16.51 -10.26
C ALA A 291 -5.06 16.16 -10.09
N TYR A 292 -5.85 17.10 -9.57
CA TYR A 292 -7.29 16.96 -9.58
C TYR A 292 -7.80 16.80 -11.02
N THR A 293 -8.44 15.66 -11.30
CA THR A 293 -9.14 15.42 -12.56
C THR A 293 -10.62 15.66 -12.37
N ASP A 294 -11.19 16.61 -13.12
CA ASP A 294 -12.64 16.85 -13.12
C ASP A 294 -13.33 15.94 -14.14
N ALA A 295 -13.91 14.85 -13.66
CA ALA A 295 -14.62 13.89 -14.52
C ALA A 295 -16.13 14.13 -14.55
N LYS A 296 -16.61 15.32 -14.15
CA LYS A 296 -18.04 15.61 -14.12
C LYS A 296 -18.70 15.54 -15.49
N THR A 297 -17.96 15.84 -16.56
CA THR A 297 -18.47 15.73 -17.93
C THR A 297 -18.69 14.26 -18.35
N GLU A 298 -17.85 13.34 -17.88
CA GLU A 298 -17.90 11.92 -18.25
C GLU A 298 -18.90 11.13 -17.39
N LEU A 299 -18.90 11.39 -16.08
CA LEU A 299 -19.66 10.61 -15.09
C LEU A 299 -20.94 11.30 -14.61
N GLY A 300 -21.14 12.58 -14.99
CA GLY A 300 -22.32 13.36 -14.63
C GLY A 300 -22.60 13.37 -13.12
N PRO A 301 -23.82 12.97 -12.68
CA PRO A 301 -24.21 13.02 -11.28
C PRO A 301 -23.53 11.95 -10.40
N LEU A 302 -22.83 10.97 -10.99
CA LEU A 302 -22.10 9.94 -10.26
C LEU A 302 -20.78 10.45 -9.69
N PHE A 303 -20.20 11.50 -10.28
CA PHE A 303 -18.92 12.04 -9.83
C PHE A 303 -19.06 13.06 -8.71
N LEU A 304 -18.41 12.79 -7.58
CA LEU A 304 -18.43 13.62 -6.39
C LEU A 304 -17.15 14.46 -6.30
N GLN A 305 -17.19 15.65 -6.90
CA GLN A 305 -16.06 16.60 -6.92
C GLN A 305 -15.49 16.90 -5.52
N ALA A 306 -16.34 16.99 -4.49
CA ALA A 306 -15.89 17.26 -3.13
C ALA A 306 -15.00 16.12 -2.57
N LEU A 307 -15.29 14.87 -2.90
CA LEU A 307 -14.44 13.74 -2.56
C LEU A 307 -13.12 13.82 -3.32
N ALA A 308 -13.17 13.94 -4.66
CA ALA A 308 -12.00 14.00 -5.52
C ALA A 308 -11.02 15.12 -5.09
N ARG A 309 -11.52 16.32 -4.78
CA ARG A 309 -10.72 17.45 -4.32
C ARG A 309 -10.07 17.19 -2.96
N GLY A 310 -10.79 16.60 -2.02
CA GLY A 310 -10.25 16.30 -0.69
C GLY A 310 -9.13 15.26 -0.74
N LEU A 311 -9.29 14.21 -1.56
CA LEU A 311 -8.25 13.21 -1.79
C LEU A 311 -7.02 13.82 -2.47
N ALA A 312 -7.21 14.68 -3.49
CA ALA A 312 -6.10 15.38 -4.15
C ALA A 312 -5.30 16.26 -3.17
N VAL A 313 -5.98 16.99 -2.28
CA VAL A 313 -5.31 17.76 -1.21
C VAL A 313 -4.48 16.85 -0.31
N LEU A 314 -5.04 15.71 0.12
CA LEU A 314 -4.35 14.77 1.01
C LEU A 314 -3.05 14.23 0.39
N THR A 315 -3.08 13.83 -0.89
CA THR A 315 -1.89 13.37 -1.62
C THR A 315 -0.87 14.51 -1.81
N ALA A 316 -1.33 15.73 -2.10
CA ALA A 316 -0.48 16.90 -2.31
C ALA A 316 0.37 17.25 -1.08
N LEU A 317 -0.15 17.10 0.14
CA LEU A 317 0.61 17.36 1.37
C LEU A 317 1.85 16.45 1.51
N GLY A 318 1.89 15.32 0.80
CA GLY A 318 3.05 14.42 0.74
C GLY A 318 4.16 14.84 -0.23
N GLY A 319 4.04 16.01 -0.86
CA GLY A 319 5.01 16.52 -1.83
C GLY A 319 6.31 17.06 -1.20
N ALA A 320 6.30 17.36 0.11
CA ALA A 320 7.46 17.85 0.83
C ALA A 320 7.54 17.27 2.25
N ARG A 321 8.76 17.01 2.73
CA ARG A 321 9.02 16.68 4.14
C ARG A 321 8.59 17.87 5.00
N GLY A 322 7.86 17.60 6.09
CA GLY A 322 7.25 18.64 6.92
C GLY A 322 5.91 19.17 6.43
N GLY A 323 5.41 18.67 5.29
CA GLY A 323 4.13 19.08 4.69
C GLY A 323 4.18 20.41 3.96
N LEU A 324 3.00 20.99 3.74
CA LEU A 324 2.83 22.18 2.91
C LEU A 324 2.07 23.29 3.64
N THR A 325 2.34 24.55 3.29
CA THR A 325 1.44 25.64 3.67
C THR A 325 0.12 25.52 2.91
N LEU A 326 -0.91 26.25 3.33
CA LEU A 326 -2.19 26.27 2.62
C LEU A 326 -2.06 26.73 1.16
N ASN A 327 -1.18 27.70 0.88
CA ASN A 327 -0.97 28.20 -0.47
C ASN A 327 -0.26 27.16 -1.35
N ASP A 328 0.79 26.54 -0.82
CA ASP A 328 1.53 25.50 -1.56
C ASP A 328 0.66 24.27 -1.79
N ALA A 329 -0.17 23.89 -0.82
CA ALA A 329 -1.14 22.81 -0.99
C ALA A 329 -2.18 23.12 -2.07
N ALA A 330 -2.63 24.37 -2.20
CA ALA A 330 -3.55 24.79 -3.24
C ALA A 330 -2.90 24.73 -4.63
N GLN A 331 -1.66 25.20 -4.76
CA GLN A 331 -0.89 25.12 -5.98
C GLN A 331 -0.62 23.65 -6.38
N ALA A 332 -0.13 22.84 -5.43
CA ALA A 332 0.20 21.44 -5.66
C ALA A 332 -1.03 20.59 -6.03
N ALA A 333 -2.18 20.84 -5.40
CA ALA A 333 -3.42 20.13 -5.73
C ALA A 333 -4.13 20.66 -6.99
N GLY A 334 -3.70 21.80 -7.55
CA GLY A 334 -4.38 22.46 -8.67
C GLY A 334 -5.75 23.02 -8.29
N LEU A 335 -5.94 23.50 -7.06
CA LEU A 335 -7.22 23.96 -6.52
C LEU A 335 -7.16 25.42 -6.07
N SER A 336 -8.33 26.07 -5.95
CA SER A 336 -8.41 27.41 -5.36
C SER A 336 -8.12 27.37 -3.85
N TYR A 337 -7.51 28.43 -3.34
CA TYR A 337 -7.21 28.61 -1.92
C TYR A 337 -8.40 28.28 -1.00
N GLN A 338 -9.59 28.80 -1.32
CA GLN A 338 -10.80 28.58 -0.51
C GLN A 338 -11.27 27.12 -0.54
N SER A 339 -11.17 26.46 -1.70
CA SER A 339 -11.49 25.03 -1.83
C SER A 339 -10.53 24.18 -1.02
N THR A 340 -9.22 24.45 -1.12
CA THR A 340 -8.18 23.75 -0.35
C THR A 340 -8.39 23.94 1.15
N ARG A 341 -8.62 25.18 1.62
CA ARG A 341 -8.87 25.48 3.03
C ARG A 341 -10.04 24.68 3.60
N ARG A 342 -11.16 24.61 2.87
CA ARG A 342 -12.34 23.84 3.30
C ARG A 342 -12.06 22.34 3.41
N ASN A 343 -11.32 21.77 2.45
CA ASN A 343 -10.92 20.35 2.50
C ASN A 343 -9.98 20.08 3.68
N LEU A 344 -8.97 20.94 3.90
CA LEU A 344 -8.04 20.80 5.03
C LEU A 344 -8.74 20.84 6.38
N LEU A 345 -9.68 21.78 6.59
CA LEU A 345 -10.46 21.83 7.84
C LEU A 345 -11.29 20.56 8.06
N THR A 346 -11.81 19.98 6.98
CA THR A 346 -12.55 18.70 7.05
C THR A 346 -11.60 17.56 7.41
N LEU A 347 -10.44 17.46 6.74
CA LEU A 347 -9.44 16.42 6.99
C LEU A 347 -8.82 16.51 8.38
N LEU A 348 -8.59 17.72 8.91
CA LEU A 348 -8.17 17.97 10.28
C LEU A 348 -9.18 17.42 11.28
N ARG A 349 -10.46 17.77 11.11
CA ARG A 349 -11.54 17.28 11.97
C ARG A 349 -11.66 15.76 11.95
N LEU A 350 -11.42 15.14 10.79
CA LEU A 350 -11.46 13.68 10.62
C LEU A 350 -10.15 12.99 11.08
N GLY A 351 -9.11 13.74 11.46
CA GLY A 351 -7.82 13.19 11.90
C GLY A 351 -6.94 12.64 10.78
N TYR A 352 -7.19 13.00 9.52
CA TYR A 352 -6.36 12.61 8.37
C TYR A 352 -5.22 13.58 8.09
N VAL A 353 -5.29 14.78 8.67
CA VAL A 353 -4.29 15.83 8.54
C VAL A 353 -3.98 16.37 9.93
N GLU A 354 -2.72 16.71 10.17
CA GLU A 354 -2.26 17.47 11.33
C GLU A 354 -1.81 18.86 10.89
N GLN A 355 -1.91 19.84 11.79
CA GLN A 355 -1.38 21.19 11.56
C GLN A 355 -0.22 21.47 12.53
N ARG A 356 0.89 21.97 11.98
CA ARG A 356 2.11 22.33 12.71
C ARG A 356 2.50 23.76 12.36
N GLY A 357 2.14 24.70 13.23
CA GLY A 357 2.22 26.12 12.91
C GLY A 357 1.42 26.44 11.65
N ARG A 358 2.10 26.81 10.57
CA ARG A 358 1.49 27.12 9.26
C ARG A 358 1.42 25.96 8.27
N HIS A 359 2.05 24.82 8.59
CA HIS A 359 2.12 23.68 7.69
C HIS A 359 1.05 22.65 8.02
N TYR A 360 0.54 21.99 6.99
CA TYR A 360 -0.38 20.87 7.05
C TYR A 360 0.33 19.61 6.58
N LEU A 361 0.19 18.52 7.33
CA LEU A 361 0.82 17.24 7.04
C LEU A 361 -0.25 16.14 7.06
N PRO A 362 -0.14 15.09 6.25
CA PRO A 362 -0.95 13.89 6.45
C PRO A 362 -0.69 13.32 7.85
N ALA A 363 -1.72 12.75 8.46
CA ALA A 363 -1.64 12.09 9.76
C ALA A 363 -1.42 10.56 9.59
N PRO A 364 -0.98 9.83 10.63
CA PRO A 364 -0.81 8.38 10.58
C PRO A 364 -2.07 7.66 10.08
N ARG A 365 -3.27 8.18 10.40
CA ARG A 365 -4.57 7.64 9.96
C ARG A 365 -4.67 7.34 8.48
N THR A 366 -3.95 8.08 7.64
CA THR A 366 -3.88 7.82 6.18
C THR A 366 -3.40 6.42 5.82
N LEU A 367 -2.54 5.80 6.62
CA LEU A 367 -2.12 4.41 6.43
C LEU A 367 -3.27 3.40 6.65
N GLY A 368 -4.33 3.81 7.37
CA GLY A 368 -5.56 3.05 7.52
C GLY A 368 -6.38 2.91 6.22
N LEU A 369 -6.02 3.65 5.17
CA LEU A 369 -6.58 3.51 3.83
C LEU A 369 -5.86 2.38 3.07
N GLY A 370 -5.86 1.17 3.63
CA GLY A 370 -5.48 -0.06 2.94
C GLY A 370 -3.99 -0.36 2.87
N TYR A 371 -3.13 0.38 3.57
CA TYR A 371 -1.68 0.15 3.49
C TYR A 371 -1.29 -1.27 3.98
N ALA A 372 -1.91 -1.76 5.05
CA ALA A 372 -1.59 -3.07 5.62
C ALA A 372 -1.96 -4.25 4.69
N SER A 373 -3.05 -4.13 3.93
CA SER A 373 -3.46 -5.15 2.97
C SER A 373 -2.66 -5.05 1.67
N LEU A 374 -2.49 -3.84 1.14
CA LEU A 374 -1.87 -3.59 -0.17
C LEU A 374 -0.33 -3.71 -0.15
N SER A 375 0.32 -3.42 0.97
CA SER A 375 1.79 -3.59 1.10
C SER A 375 2.26 -5.04 1.03
N GLY A 376 1.33 -6.01 1.07
CA GLY A 376 1.59 -7.44 0.86
C GLY A 376 1.64 -7.87 -0.61
N LEU A 377 1.18 -7.03 -1.54
CA LEU A 377 1.06 -7.41 -2.95
C LEU A 377 2.44 -7.61 -3.61
N GLY A 378 2.56 -8.65 -4.43
CA GLY A 378 3.66 -8.84 -5.36
C GLY A 378 3.35 -8.29 -6.76
N LEU A 379 4.35 -8.28 -7.63
CA LEU A 379 4.19 -7.89 -9.03
C LEU A 379 3.08 -8.68 -9.75
N ALA A 380 2.98 -9.99 -9.47
CA ALA A 380 1.96 -10.84 -10.07
C ALA A 380 0.53 -10.41 -9.66
N ASP A 381 0.31 -10.11 -8.38
CA ASP A 381 -0.99 -9.70 -7.86
C ASP A 381 -1.45 -8.38 -8.47
N ILE A 382 -0.51 -7.44 -8.64
CA ILE A 382 -0.74 -6.14 -9.28
C ILE A 382 -1.06 -6.33 -10.77
N ALA A 383 -0.29 -7.14 -11.49
CA ALA A 383 -0.43 -7.27 -12.93
C ALA A 383 -1.68 -8.05 -13.37
N ARG A 384 -2.07 -9.12 -12.66
CA ARG A 384 -3.23 -9.99 -13.00
C ARG A 384 -4.49 -9.24 -13.46
N PRO A 385 -5.05 -8.27 -12.72
CA PRO A 385 -6.26 -7.56 -13.14
C PRO A 385 -6.07 -6.77 -14.44
N HIS A 386 -4.90 -6.16 -14.64
CA HIS A 386 -4.57 -5.42 -15.86
C HIS A 386 -4.40 -6.35 -17.05
N LEU A 387 -3.77 -7.52 -16.85
CA LEU A 387 -3.67 -8.56 -17.88
C LEU A 387 -5.05 -9.08 -18.29
N ALA A 388 -5.96 -9.29 -17.33
CA ALA A 388 -7.33 -9.73 -17.61
C ALA A 388 -8.10 -8.70 -18.43
N ALA A 389 -8.04 -7.42 -18.05
CA ALA A 389 -8.67 -6.33 -18.80
C ALA A 389 -8.08 -6.17 -20.20
N LEU A 390 -6.75 -6.24 -20.32
CA LEU A 390 -6.07 -6.16 -21.61
C LEU A 390 -6.48 -7.30 -22.52
N ALA A 391 -6.36 -8.54 -22.04
CA ALA A 391 -6.73 -9.75 -22.79
C ALA A 391 -8.20 -9.72 -23.23
N GLY A 392 -9.12 -9.31 -22.35
CA GLY A 392 -10.53 -9.13 -22.68
C GLY A 392 -10.79 -8.06 -23.74
N ARG A 393 -9.99 -6.98 -23.79
CA ARG A 393 -10.13 -5.91 -24.77
C ARG A 393 -9.59 -6.31 -26.15
N VAL A 394 -8.40 -6.91 -26.20
CA VAL A 394 -7.72 -7.21 -27.48
C VAL A 394 -7.98 -8.63 -27.98
N GLN A 395 -8.60 -9.49 -27.16
CA GLN A 395 -8.87 -10.91 -27.44
C GLN A 395 -7.61 -11.77 -27.63
N GLU A 396 -6.45 -11.29 -27.21
CA GLU A 396 -5.16 -11.99 -27.24
C GLU A 396 -4.69 -12.38 -25.83
N SER A 397 -3.80 -13.38 -25.73
CA SER A 397 -3.23 -13.77 -24.44
C SER A 397 -2.25 -12.72 -23.92
N ALA A 398 -2.45 -12.24 -22.70
CA ALA A 398 -1.57 -11.29 -22.03
C ALA A 398 -0.77 -11.96 -20.91
N SER A 399 0.54 -11.70 -20.82
CA SER A 399 1.39 -12.26 -19.75
C SER A 399 2.35 -11.22 -19.19
N VAL A 400 2.84 -11.47 -17.97
CA VAL A 400 3.94 -10.72 -17.36
C VAL A 400 5.04 -11.68 -16.94
N ALA A 401 6.29 -11.29 -17.17
CA ALA A 401 7.47 -12.08 -16.81
C ALA A 401 8.60 -11.19 -16.30
N VAL A 402 9.53 -11.80 -15.58
CA VAL A 402 10.77 -11.17 -15.11
C VAL A 402 11.97 -11.87 -15.71
N LEU A 403 13.10 -11.17 -15.77
CA LEU A 403 14.36 -11.76 -16.20
C LEU A 403 14.96 -12.55 -15.05
N ASP A 404 15.22 -13.83 -15.26
CA ASP A 404 15.90 -14.72 -14.33
C ASP A 404 17.13 -15.26 -15.05
N GLN A 405 18.27 -14.61 -14.82
CA GLN A 405 19.51 -14.80 -15.59
C GLN A 405 19.27 -14.61 -17.10
N ALA A 406 19.48 -15.65 -17.91
CA ALA A 406 19.35 -15.60 -19.37
C ALA A 406 17.97 -16.08 -19.88
N GLU A 407 17.02 -16.28 -18.97
CA GLU A 407 15.67 -16.74 -19.25
C GLU A 407 14.64 -15.74 -18.73
N VAL A 408 13.43 -15.76 -19.30
CA VAL A 408 12.27 -15.09 -18.73
C VAL A 408 11.43 -16.07 -17.94
N ARG A 409 11.06 -15.69 -16.71
CA ARG A 409 10.19 -16.47 -15.83
C ARG A 409 8.80 -15.82 -15.77
N TYR A 410 7.78 -16.57 -16.18
CA TYR A 410 6.39 -16.10 -16.19
C TYR A 410 5.83 -16.00 -14.77
N LEU A 411 5.22 -14.87 -14.43
CA LEU A 411 4.63 -14.65 -13.10
C LEU A 411 3.09 -14.71 -13.13
N ALA A 412 2.48 -14.13 -14.16
CA ALA A 412 1.04 -14.16 -14.35
C ALA A 412 0.67 -14.17 -15.83
N ARG A 413 -0.52 -14.71 -16.12
CA ARG A 413 -1.09 -14.80 -17.47
C ARG A 413 -2.60 -14.69 -17.41
N SER A 414 -3.18 -14.01 -18.39
CA SER A 414 -4.60 -14.07 -18.74
C SER A 414 -4.72 -14.57 -20.18
N ALA A 415 -5.25 -15.77 -20.36
CA ALA A 415 -5.34 -16.42 -21.67
C ALA A 415 -6.77 -16.33 -22.21
N THR A 416 -6.92 -15.88 -23.46
CA THR A 416 -8.17 -15.96 -24.22
C THR A 416 -8.24 -17.24 -25.05
N GLN A 417 -7.09 -17.67 -25.58
CA GLN A 417 -6.89 -18.91 -26.34
C GLN A 417 -5.47 -19.45 -26.13
N GLN A 418 -5.28 -20.76 -26.28
CA GLN A 418 -3.94 -21.37 -26.25
C GLN A 418 -3.32 -21.28 -27.65
N VAL A 419 -2.28 -20.46 -27.79
CA VAL A 419 -1.64 -20.15 -29.07
C VAL A 419 -0.30 -20.89 -29.25
N THR A 420 0.21 -21.48 -28.17
CA THR A 420 1.47 -22.23 -28.14
C THR A 420 1.20 -23.71 -27.90
N SER A 421 2.02 -24.56 -28.52
CA SER A 421 2.00 -26.01 -28.30
C SER A 421 2.23 -26.39 -26.83
N VAL A 422 3.05 -25.61 -26.12
CA VAL A 422 3.30 -25.75 -24.68
C VAL A 422 2.35 -24.88 -23.88
N ALA A 423 1.77 -25.44 -22.81
CA ALA A 423 0.97 -24.69 -21.85
C ALA A 423 1.87 -23.72 -21.06
N ILE A 424 1.77 -22.43 -21.36
CA ILE A 424 2.47 -21.38 -20.60
C ILE A 424 1.67 -21.06 -19.34
N HIS A 425 2.20 -21.41 -18.18
CA HIS A 425 1.66 -21.09 -16.86
C HIS A 425 2.71 -20.38 -15.98
N PRO A 426 2.32 -19.74 -14.86
CA PRO A 426 3.29 -19.19 -13.91
C PRO A 426 4.39 -20.19 -13.53
N GLY A 427 5.62 -19.71 -13.41
CA GLY A 427 6.82 -20.51 -13.15
C GLY A 427 7.55 -21.03 -14.39
N VAL A 428 6.90 -21.07 -15.57
CA VAL A 428 7.56 -21.48 -16.83
C VAL A 428 8.70 -20.52 -17.15
N ARG A 429 9.82 -21.09 -17.59
CA ARG A 429 11.01 -20.38 -18.06
C ARG A 429 11.18 -20.56 -19.56
N LEU A 430 11.52 -19.48 -20.26
CA LEU A 430 11.82 -19.50 -21.70
C LEU A 430 13.11 -18.72 -21.99
N PRO A 431 13.88 -19.07 -23.04
CA PRO A 431 15.10 -18.34 -23.38
C PRO A 431 14.82 -16.86 -23.70
N ALA A 432 15.53 -15.96 -23.03
CA ALA A 432 15.24 -14.52 -23.16
C ALA A 432 15.53 -14.01 -24.60
N TYR A 433 16.57 -14.51 -25.26
CA TYR A 433 16.97 -14.07 -26.60
C TYR A 433 15.89 -14.30 -27.69
N ALA A 434 15.05 -15.34 -27.50
CA ALA A 434 14.04 -15.79 -28.44
C ALA A 434 12.62 -15.27 -28.12
N THR A 435 12.45 -14.45 -27.09
CA THR A 435 11.14 -13.95 -26.65
C THR A 435 11.07 -12.43 -26.67
N SER A 436 9.87 -11.87 -26.92
CA SER A 436 9.65 -10.42 -26.89
C SER A 436 9.94 -9.83 -25.50
N MET A 437 9.45 -10.49 -24.43
CA MET A 437 9.73 -10.08 -23.05
C MET A 437 11.21 -10.13 -22.70
N GLY A 438 11.91 -11.18 -23.12
CA GLY A 438 13.34 -11.29 -22.87
C GLY A 438 14.13 -10.21 -23.60
N ARG A 439 13.74 -9.86 -24.83
CA ARG A 439 14.38 -8.76 -25.58
C ARG A 439 14.23 -7.41 -24.92
N VAL A 440 13.04 -7.03 -24.45
CA VAL A 440 12.87 -5.74 -23.75
C VAL A 440 13.64 -5.70 -22.43
N LEU A 441 13.70 -6.82 -21.70
CA LEU A 441 14.44 -6.91 -20.44
C LEU A 441 15.96 -6.87 -20.66
N LEU A 442 16.48 -7.60 -21.64
CA LEU A 442 17.90 -7.59 -21.99
C LEU A 442 18.33 -6.23 -22.55
N ALA A 443 17.46 -5.55 -23.30
CA ALA A 443 17.73 -4.23 -23.88
C ALA A 443 17.99 -3.14 -22.83
N ASP A 444 17.41 -3.26 -21.63
CA ASP A 444 17.63 -2.31 -20.52
C ASP A 444 18.95 -2.56 -19.75
N LEU A 445 19.56 -3.74 -19.94
CA LEU A 445 20.81 -4.09 -19.26
C LEU A 445 22.03 -3.41 -19.90
N PRO A 446 23.09 -3.12 -19.12
CA PRO A 446 24.37 -2.71 -19.67
C PRO A 446 24.92 -3.73 -20.67
N ARG A 447 25.61 -3.25 -21.71
CA ARG A 447 26.16 -4.10 -22.78
C ARG A 447 26.96 -5.30 -22.29
N ALA A 448 27.81 -5.12 -21.29
CA ALA A 448 28.62 -6.20 -20.72
C ALA A 448 27.74 -7.32 -20.11
N GLU A 449 26.62 -6.96 -19.51
CA GLU A 449 25.70 -7.93 -18.92
C GLU A 449 24.89 -8.66 -20.00
N GLN A 450 24.49 -7.98 -21.08
CA GLN A 450 23.87 -8.62 -22.24
C GLN A 450 24.79 -9.70 -22.82
N GLU A 451 26.08 -9.37 -23.03
CA GLU A 451 27.08 -10.30 -23.54
C GLU A 451 27.32 -11.48 -22.59
N ARG A 452 27.39 -11.20 -21.27
CA ARG A 452 27.50 -12.24 -20.24
C ARG A 452 26.32 -13.21 -20.27
N LEU A 453 25.09 -12.72 -20.40
CA LEU A 453 23.89 -13.55 -20.40
C LEU A 453 23.75 -14.37 -21.70
N LEU A 454 24.12 -13.80 -22.85
CA LEU A 454 24.19 -14.56 -24.11
C LEU A 454 25.26 -15.65 -24.07
N ALA A 455 26.37 -15.43 -23.37
CA ALA A 455 27.38 -16.47 -23.14
C ALA A 455 26.91 -17.55 -22.16
N LEU A 456 26.12 -17.18 -21.14
CA LEU A 456 25.55 -18.11 -20.16
C LEU A 456 24.53 -19.07 -20.79
N LEU A 457 23.68 -18.56 -21.69
CA LEU A 457 22.75 -19.38 -22.48
C LEU A 457 22.95 -19.10 -23.97
N PRO A 458 23.90 -19.80 -24.63
CA PRO A 458 24.20 -19.60 -26.03
C PRO A 458 22.97 -19.80 -26.93
N PRO A 459 22.64 -18.83 -27.80
CA PRO A 459 21.48 -18.91 -28.69
C PRO A 459 21.50 -20.15 -29.59
N ARG A 460 20.41 -20.91 -29.58
CA ARG A 460 20.19 -22.09 -30.44
C ARG A 460 19.00 -21.87 -31.38
N PRO A 461 19.01 -22.47 -32.57
CA PRO A 461 17.87 -22.40 -33.48
C PRO A 461 16.71 -23.23 -32.91
N LEU A 462 15.64 -22.56 -32.47
CA LEU A 462 14.40 -23.20 -31.99
C LEU A 462 13.43 -23.42 -33.15
N THR A 463 13.49 -22.51 -34.14
CA THR A 463 12.77 -22.54 -35.41
C THR A 463 13.72 -22.08 -36.52
N PRO A 464 13.33 -22.18 -37.80
CA PRO A 464 14.11 -21.61 -38.91
C PRO A 464 14.28 -20.08 -38.84
N PHE A 465 13.50 -19.39 -38.02
CA PHE A 465 13.50 -17.93 -37.90
C PHE A 465 14.30 -17.41 -36.70
N THR A 466 14.71 -18.30 -35.79
CA THR A 466 15.39 -17.91 -34.55
C THR A 466 16.73 -17.24 -34.83
N ARG A 467 16.90 -16.02 -34.32
CA ARG A 467 18.19 -15.32 -34.34
C ARG A 467 19.17 -15.97 -33.38
N THR A 468 20.32 -16.39 -33.91
CA THR A 468 21.37 -17.10 -33.14
C THR A 468 22.70 -16.34 -33.08
N SER A 469 22.89 -15.37 -33.97
CA SER A 469 24.10 -14.55 -33.99
C SER A 469 24.13 -13.58 -32.81
N HIS A 470 25.19 -13.63 -32.01
CA HIS A 470 25.40 -12.70 -30.90
C HIS A 470 25.38 -11.24 -31.38
N ARG A 471 26.10 -10.95 -32.47
CA ARG A 471 26.15 -9.59 -33.05
C ARG A 471 24.77 -9.11 -33.48
N GLU A 472 23.97 -10.00 -34.07
CA GLU A 472 22.61 -9.66 -34.51
C GLU A 472 21.70 -9.40 -33.31
N LEU A 473 21.68 -10.29 -32.32
CA LEU A 473 20.86 -10.12 -31.11
C LEU A 473 21.19 -8.85 -30.36
N LEU A 474 22.48 -8.54 -30.24
CA LEU A 474 22.96 -7.31 -29.63
C LEU A 474 22.53 -6.05 -30.41
N GLY A 475 22.43 -6.13 -31.75
CA GLY A 475 21.83 -5.08 -32.57
C GLY A 475 20.31 -4.96 -32.37
N VAL A 476 19.62 -6.09 -32.21
CA VAL A 476 18.18 -6.12 -31.89
C VAL A 476 17.91 -5.49 -30.54
N PHE A 477 18.70 -5.77 -29.51
CA PHE A 477 18.52 -5.16 -28.19
C PHE A 477 18.68 -3.64 -28.24
N GLU A 478 19.62 -3.13 -29.05
CA GLU A 478 19.78 -1.68 -29.25
C GLU A 478 18.57 -1.06 -29.96
N GLN A 479 18.00 -1.72 -30.97
CA GLN A 479 16.77 -1.29 -31.62
C GLN A 479 15.58 -1.27 -30.65
N VAL A 480 15.46 -2.31 -29.83
CA VAL A 480 14.41 -2.43 -28.80
C VAL A 480 14.54 -1.32 -27.76
N ARG A 481 15.77 -1.01 -27.32
CA ARG A 481 16.05 0.09 -26.39
C ARG A 481 15.61 1.45 -26.94
N GLN A 482 15.82 1.69 -28.24
CA GLN A 482 15.42 2.93 -28.91
C GLN A 482 13.90 2.99 -29.18
N GLY A 483 13.28 1.84 -29.49
CA GLY A 483 11.85 1.75 -29.82
C GLY A 483 10.93 1.63 -28.60
N GLY A 484 11.42 1.14 -27.47
CA GLY A 484 10.63 0.93 -26.24
C GLY A 484 9.73 -0.31 -26.27
N TYR A 485 9.84 -1.16 -27.29
CA TYR A 485 9.10 -2.42 -27.40
C TYR A 485 9.90 -3.45 -28.19
N ALA A 486 9.54 -4.72 -28.06
CA ALA A 486 10.07 -5.78 -28.91
C ALA A 486 8.93 -6.58 -29.53
N GLN A 487 9.04 -6.81 -30.83
CA GLN A 487 8.18 -7.74 -31.56
C GLN A 487 9.01 -8.92 -32.05
N VAL A 488 8.49 -10.14 -31.86
CA VAL A 488 9.16 -11.39 -32.21
C VAL A 488 8.23 -12.24 -33.04
N GLU A 489 8.73 -12.63 -34.21
CA GLU A 489 8.00 -13.40 -35.21
C GLU A 489 8.58 -14.80 -35.31
N GLN A 490 7.82 -15.78 -34.83
CA GLN A 490 8.06 -17.20 -35.04
C GLN A 490 9.41 -17.75 -34.53
N GLU A 491 10.15 -16.99 -33.72
CA GLU A 491 11.50 -17.39 -33.27
C GLU A 491 11.49 -18.42 -32.14
N LEU A 492 10.45 -18.42 -31.31
CA LEU A 492 10.28 -19.42 -30.24
C LEU A 492 9.55 -20.66 -30.76
N GLU A 493 8.46 -20.45 -31.52
CA GLU A 493 7.63 -21.50 -32.10
C GLU A 493 7.08 -21.01 -33.44
N THR A 494 7.08 -21.87 -34.46
CA THR A 494 6.52 -21.54 -35.78
C THR A 494 5.04 -21.20 -35.65
N GLY A 495 4.60 -20.11 -36.28
CA GLY A 495 3.23 -19.62 -36.14
C GLY A 495 2.94 -18.81 -34.87
N LEU A 496 3.93 -18.55 -34.01
CA LEU A 496 3.76 -17.66 -32.85
C LEU A 496 4.26 -16.24 -33.14
N ARG A 497 3.44 -15.23 -32.84
CA ARG A 497 3.83 -13.82 -32.78
C ARG A 497 3.71 -13.32 -31.35
N SER A 498 4.64 -12.47 -30.92
CA SER A 498 4.52 -11.80 -29.62
C SER A 498 5.08 -10.39 -29.64
N MET A 499 4.51 -9.54 -28.80
CA MET A 499 4.92 -8.15 -28.62
C MET A 499 4.97 -7.81 -27.15
N ALA A 500 6.08 -7.21 -26.70
CA ALA A 500 6.28 -6.86 -25.31
C ALA A 500 6.77 -5.42 -25.14
N VAL A 501 6.48 -4.87 -23.97
CA VAL A 501 7.01 -3.60 -23.47
C VAL A 501 7.58 -3.82 -22.06
N PRO A 502 8.62 -3.08 -21.66
CA PRO A 502 9.16 -3.16 -20.31
C PRO A 502 8.19 -2.55 -19.29
N LEU A 503 8.31 -3.00 -18.03
CA LEU A 503 7.69 -2.41 -16.84
C LEU A 503 8.81 -1.91 -15.94
N HIS A 504 8.80 -0.62 -15.62
CA HIS A 504 9.86 0.05 -14.88
C HIS A 504 9.55 0.21 -13.39
N ASP A 505 10.60 0.17 -12.56
CA ASP A 505 10.53 0.63 -11.17
C ASP A 505 10.59 2.17 -11.07
N ALA A 506 10.46 2.69 -9.86
CA ALA A 506 10.55 4.14 -9.59
C ALA A 506 11.92 4.76 -9.95
N ARG A 507 12.95 3.93 -10.23
CA ARG A 507 14.29 4.37 -10.68
C ARG A 507 14.43 4.29 -12.20
N GLY A 508 13.38 3.93 -12.92
CA GLY A 508 13.38 3.81 -14.37
C GLY A 508 14.04 2.54 -14.91
N ARG A 509 14.31 1.54 -14.06
CA ARG A 509 14.89 0.25 -14.51
C ARG A 509 13.78 -0.73 -14.87
N ALA A 510 13.94 -1.47 -15.96
CA ALA A 510 13.00 -2.51 -16.35
C ALA A 510 13.09 -3.70 -15.37
N VAL A 511 12.08 -3.84 -14.51
CA VAL A 511 11.99 -4.91 -13.50
C VAL A 511 11.18 -6.11 -13.99
N ALA A 512 10.34 -5.91 -15.01
CA ALA A 512 9.51 -6.92 -15.62
C ALA A 512 9.16 -6.53 -17.06
N ALA A 513 8.45 -7.39 -17.77
CA ALA A 513 7.89 -7.10 -19.07
C ALA A 513 6.48 -7.64 -19.16
N VAL A 514 5.61 -6.90 -19.85
CA VAL A 514 4.26 -7.33 -20.20
C VAL A 514 4.18 -7.58 -21.69
N ASN A 515 3.52 -8.66 -22.10
CA ASN A 515 3.37 -8.99 -23.51
C ASN A 515 1.97 -9.39 -23.91
N LEU A 516 1.78 -9.41 -25.22
CA LEU A 516 0.70 -10.08 -25.93
C LEU A 516 1.29 -11.20 -26.78
N ALA A 517 0.61 -12.35 -26.80
CA ALA A 517 0.94 -13.50 -27.62
C ALA A 517 -0.27 -13.91 -28.48
N MET A 518 -0.03 -14.08 -29.78
CA MET A 518 -1.04 -14.30 -30.81
C MET A 518 -0.50 -15.21 -31.93
N HIS A 519 -1.40 -15.71 -32.77
CA HIS A 519 -1.00 -16.55 -33.90
C HIS A 519 -0.47 -15.65 -35.01
N ALA A 520 0.62 -16.03 -35.67
CA ALA A 520 1.25 -15.29 -36.75
C ALA A 520 0.48 -15.42 -38.08
N GLY A 521 -0.86 -15.33 -38.02
CA GLY A 521 -1.78 -15.55 -39.14
C GLY A 521 -1.63 -14.53 -40.29
N PRO A 522 -2.70 -14.23 -41.05
CA PRO A 522 -2.59 -13.38 -42.25
C PRO A 522 -2.28 -11.91 -41.96
N GLU A 523 -2.45 -11.45 -40.71
CA GLU A 523 -2.12 -10.08 -40.29
C GLU A 523 -0.59 -9.87 -40.36
N THR A 524 -0.14 -8.75 -40.94
CA THR A 524 1.29 -8.44 -40.99
C THR A 524 1.82 -7.97 -39.63
N PRO A 525 3.14 -8.06 -39.38
CA PRO A 525 3.75 -7.54 -38.15
C PRO A 525 3.38 -6.08 -37.86
N GLU A 526 3.34 -5.24 -38.88
CA GLU A 526 3.04 -3.80 -38.79
C GLU A 526 1.57 -3.56 -38.43
N GLN A 527 0.66 -4.34 -38.99
CA GLN A 527 -0.77 -4.26 -38.66
C GLN A 527 -1.03 -4.65 -37.19
N SER A 528 -0.40 -5.74 -36.72
CA SER A 528 -0.48 -6.10 -35.29
C SER A 528 0.14 -5.02 -34.40
N HIS A 529 1.24 -4.39 -34.83
CA HIS A 529 1.86 -3.27 -34.11
C HIS A 529 0.92 -2.08 -33.93
N GLU A 530 0.33 -1.57 -35.00
CA GLU A 530 -0.60 -0.44 -34.94
C GLU A 530 -1.82 -0.73 -34.04
N ARG A 531 -2.31 -1.97 -34.08
CA ARG A 531 -3.47 -2.41 -33.31
C ARG A 531 -3.17 -2.66 -31.82
N LEU A 532 -2.02 -3.28 -31.52
CA LEU A 532 -1.76 -3.86 -30.20
C LEU A 532 -0.80 -3.06 -29.34
N LEU A 533 0.10 -2.26 -29.91
CA LEU A 533 1.06 -1.49 -29.11
C LEU A 533 0.35 -0.44 -28.24
N PRO A 534 -0.61 0.38 -28.74
CA PRO A 534 -1.29 1.36 -27.89
C PRO A 534 -2.02 0.75 -26.67
N PRO A 535 -2.84 -0.32 -26.81
CA PRO A 535 -3.48 -0.93 -25.66
C PRO A 535 -2.49 -1.62 -24.71
N LEU A 536 -1.38 -2.16 -25.22
CA LEU A 536 -0.30 -2.75 -24.41
C LEU A 536 0.43 -1.70 -23.58
N LEU A 537 0.81 -0.56 -24.18
CA LEU A 537 1.42 0.58 -23.48
C LEU A 537 0.50 1.16 -22.40
N SER A 538 -0.79 1.26 -22.69
CA SER A 538 -1.79 1.71 -21.71
C SER A 538 -1.87 0.76 -20.50
N ALA A 539 -1.82 -0.55 -20.72
CA ALA A 539 -1.80 -1.52 -19.63
C ALA A 539 -0.47 -1.48 -18.85
N ALA A 540 0.66 -1.34 -19.54
CA ALA A 540 1.97 -1.20 -18.92
C ALA A 540 2.02 0.03 -18.00
N GLY A 541 1.58 1.19 -18.46
CA GLY A 541 1.53 2.41 -17.64
C GLY A 541 0.61 2.29 -16.41
N ALA A 542 -0.50 1.56 -16.53
CA ALA A 542 -1.38 1.29 -15.38
C ALA A 542 -0.71 0.36 -14.35
N ILE A 543 0.00 -0.68 -14.81
CA ILE A 543 0.78 -1.57 -13.94
C ILE A 543 1.92 -0.79 -13.27
N GLU A 544 2.65 0.04 -14.00
CA GLU A 544 3.74 0.87 -13.46
C GLU A 544 3.24 1.87 -12.42
N ALA A 545 2.07 2.48 -12.62
CA ALA A 545 1.48 3.37 -11.63
C ALA A 545 1.16 2.63 -10.32
N ASP A 546 0.61 1.42 -10.41
CA ASP A 546 0.33 0.58 -9.25
C ASP A 546 1.64 0.11 -8.57
N LEU A 547 2.67 -0.25 -9.35
CA LEU A 547 4.00 -0.59 -8.83
C LEU A 547 4.63 0.58 -8.08
N ALA A 548 4.55 1.80 -8.64
CA ALA A 548 5.07 3.00 -8.00
C ALA A 548 4.34 3.31 -6.68
N ALA A 549 3.04 3.03 -6.59
CA ALA A 549 2.28 3.17 -5.35
C ALA A 549 2.66 2.12 -4.30
N VAL A 550 2.79 0.85 -4.66
CA VAL A 550 3.08 -0.24 -3.70
C VAL A 550 4.53 -0.24 -3.26
N PHE A 551 5.46 0.00 -4.19
CA PHE A 551 6.90 -0.12 -3.99
C PHE A 551 7.59 1.26 -3.88
N ALA A 552 6.88 2.28 -3.40
CA ALA A 552 7.43 3.63 -3.23
C ALA A 552 8.69 3.68 -2.34
N PHE A 553 8.80 2.78 -1.36
CA PHE A 553 9.89 2.73 -0.38
C PHE A 553 10.57 1.37 -0.28
N SER A 554 10.29 0.45 -1.21
CA SER A 554 10.83 -0.91 -1.22
C SER A 554 11.10 -1.36 -2.65
N PRO A 555 12.00 -2.33 -2.89
CA PRO A 555 12.17 -2.89 -4.22
C PRO A 555 10.92 -3.69 -4.64
N VAL A 556 10.66 -3.76 -5.95
CA VAL A 556 9.59 -4.59 -6.51
C VAL A 556 9.87 -6.06 -6.19
N ARG A 557 8.87 -6.73 -5.60
CA ARG A 557 8.92 -8.17 -5.31
C ARG A 557 8.35 -8.98 -6.47
N SER A 558 9.12 -9.93 -6.96
CA SER A 558 8.80 -10.80 -8.11
C SER A 558 8.69 -12.29 -7.75
N ASP A 559 8.60 -12.57 -6.45
CA ASP A 559 8.70 -13.89 -5.85
C ASP A 559 7.33 -14.58 -5.73
#